data_AF-A0A358N4S5-F1
#
_entry.id   AF-A0A358N4S5-F1
#
_cell.length_a   1.000
_cell.length_b   1.000
_cell.length_c   1.000
_cell.angle_alpha   90.00
_cell.angle_beta   90.00
_cell.angle_gamma   90.00
#
_symmetry.space_group_name_H-M   'P 1'
#
loop_
_entity.id
_entity.type
_entity.pdbx_description
1 polymer ?
#
loop_
_entity_poly.entity_id
_entity_poly.type
_entity_poly.pdbx_seq_one_letter_code
_entity_poly.pdbx_strand_id
1 'polypeptide(L)' 'MLKADGFEGAEVGTACRLGSGGVEVLVYDTDSCIEILCERDGMDYLEAREYFDFNVVGAWVGECTPIFCDGDCFTGVDW' A
#
# COMPACT_ATOMS: atom_id res chain seq x y z
N MET A 1 11.55 -7.67 4.78
CA MET A 1 10.28 -6.95 4.55
C MET A 1 9.53 -7.67 3.45
N LEU A 2 8.22 -7.88 3.60
CA LEU A 2 7.40 -8.38 2.51
C LEU A 2 7.12 -7.25 1.51
N LYS A 3 7.08 -7.59 0.23
CA LYS A 3 6.70 -6.67 -0.84
C LYS A 3 5.27 -6.95 -1.26
N ALA A 4 4.59 -5.92 -1.76
CA ALA A 4 3.33 -6.09 -2.46
C ALA A 4 3.67 -6.40 -3.94
N ASP A 5 3.68 -7.69 -4.29
CA ASP A 5 4.04 -8.13 -5.64
C ASP A 5 3.11 -7.51 -6.69
N GLY A 6 3.67 -6.97 -7.77
CA GLY A 6 2.90 -6.29 -8.80
C GLY A 6 2.58 -4.82 -8.50
N PHE A 7 3.17 -4.22 -7.46
CA PHE A 7 3.08 -2.79 -7.15
C PHE A 7 4.45 -2.11 -7.17
N GLU A 8 5.37 -2.62 -8.00
CA GLU A 8 6.70 -2.03 -8.16
C GLU A 8 6.60 -0.58 -8.64
N GLY A 9 7.24 0.33 -7.92
CA GLY A 9 7.22 1.77 -8.23
C GLY A 9 6.27 2.58 -7.35
N ALA A 10 5.40 1.92 -6.56
CA ALA A 10 4.54 2.58 -5.58
C ALA A 10 5.14 2.63 -4.16
N GLU A 11 6.36 2.11 -3.96
CA GLU A 11 7.06 2.20 -2.67
C GLU A 11 7.43 3.65 -2.32
N VAL A 12 7.03 4.11 -1.13
CA VAL A 12 7.37 5.46 -0.63
C VAL A 12 8.35 5.46 0.54
N GLY A 13 8.59 4.31 1.17
CA GLY A 13 9.56 4.18 2.25
C GLY A 13 9.33 2.99 3.15
N THR A 14 9.77 3.11 4.40
CA THR A 14 9.58 2.11 5.46
C THR A 14 8.91 2.70 6.68
N ALA A 15 8.23 1.87 7.46
CA ALA A 15 7.64 2.22 8.74
C ALA A 15 7.92 1.14 9.77
N CYS A 16 7.96 1.54 11.04
CA CYS A 16 8.13 0.61 12.16
C CYS A 16 6.76 0.29 12.78
N ARG A 17 6.42 -1.00 12.83
CA ARG A 17 5.21 -1.47 13.50
C ARG A 17 5.50 -1.74 14.98
N LEU A 18 5.23 -0.72 15.81
CA LEU A 18 5.29 -0.86 17.27
C LEU A 18 4.26 -1.89 17.74
N GLY A 19 4.65 -2.79 18.64
CA GLY A 19 3.82 -3.91 19.11
C GLY A 19 4.08 -5.25 18.43
N SER A 20 4.65 -5.25 17.22
CA SER A 20 5.11 -6.45 16.50
C SER A 20 6.63 -6.63 16.60
N GLY A 21 7.18 -6.50 17.81
CA GLY A 21 8.63 -6.60 18.03
C GLY A 21 9.49 -5.53 17.37
N GLY A 22 8.89 -4.43 16.87
CA GLY A 22 9.60 -3.37 16.15
C GLY A 22 9.97 -3.76 14.71
N VAL A 23 9.18 -4.64 14.09
CA VAL A 23 9.38 -5.03 12.69
C VAL A 23 9.24 -3.82 11.76
N GLU A 24 10.24 -3.65 10.90
CA GLU A 24 10.22 -2.71 9.79
C GLU A 24 9.42 -3.31 8.62
N VAL A 25 8.53 -2.51 8.03
CA VAL A 25 7.68 -2.89 6.89
C VAL A 25 7.78 -1.84 5.79
N LEU A 26 7.52 -2.26 4.55
CA LEU A 26 7.43 -1.33 3.42
C LEU A 26 6.13 -0.53 3.49
N VAL A 27 6.20 0.71 3.03
CA VAL A 27 5.05 1.61 2.86
C VAL A 27 4.87 1.86 1.37
N TYR A 28 3.63 1.75 0.91
CA TYR A 28 3.20 2.01 -0.45
C TYR A 28 2.20 3.17 -0.49
N ASP A 29 2.27 3.97 -1.55
CA ASP A 29 1.24 4.96 -1.88
C ASP A 29 0.04 4.26 -2.53
N THR A 30 -1.14 4.40 -1.92
CA THR A 30 -2.34 3.69 -2.37
C THR A 30 -2.78 4.15 -3.76
N ASP A 31 -2.69 5.45 -4.05
CA ASP A 31 -3.13 6.00 -5.34
C ASP A 31 -2.25 5.49 -6.49
N SER A 32 -0.93 5.43 -6.27
CA SER A 32 0.04 4.82 -7.18
C SER A 32 -0.24 3.32 -7.39
N CYS A 33 -0.61 2.60 -6.33
CA CYS A 33 -1.02 1.20 -6.47
C CYS A 33 -2.27 1.04 -7.35
N ILE A 34 -3.28 1.90 -7.17
CA ILE A 34 -4.51 1.90 -7.97
C ILE A 34 -4.21 2.25 -9.43
N GLU A 35 -3.34 3.22 -9.68
CA GLU A 35 -2.91 3.60 -11.03
C GLU A 35 -2.25 2.41 -11.75
N ILE A 36 -1.38 1.67 -11.07
CA ILE A 36 -0.77 0.45 -11.63
C ILE A 36 -1.82 -0.58 -12.04
N LEU A 37 -2.87 -0.79 -11.24
CA LEU A 37 -3.95 -1.72 -11.60
C LEU A 37 -4.74 -1.21 -12.82
N CYS A 38 -5.00 0.10 -12.89
CA CYS A 38 -5.68 0.69 -14.04
C CYS A 38 -4.85 0.54 -15.32
N GLU A 39 -3.55 0.84 -15.27
CA GLU A 39 -2.67 0.81 -16.44
C GLU A 39 -2.32 -0.61 -16.89
N ARG A 40 -1.96 -1.49 -15.95
CA ARG A 40 -1.50 -2.85 -16.25
C ARG A 40 -2.66 -3.79 -16.54
N ASP A 41 -3.72 -3.71 -15.74
CA ASP A 41 -4.83 -4.67 -15.76
C ASP A 41 -6.07 -4.13 -16.49
N GLY A 42 -6.06 -2.86 -16.89
CA GLY A 42 -7.15 -2.24 -17.65
C GLY A 42 -8.43 -2.02 -16.84
N MET A 43 -8.32 -2.04 -15.51
CA MET A 43 -9.43 -1.79 -14.60
C MET A 43 -9.81 -0.30 -14.64
N ASP A 44 -11.09 0.00 -14.44
CA ASP A 44 -11.46 1.36 -14.08
C ASP A 44 -11.07 1.67 -12.63
N TYR A 45 -11.07 2.95 -12.26
CA TYR A 45 -10.64 3.37 -10.92
C TYR A 45 -11.42 2.70 -9.78
N LEU A 46 -12.74 2.52 -9.95
CA LEU A 46 -13.58 1.94 -8.90
C LEU A 46 -13.30 0.44 -8.76
N GLU A 47 -13.21 -0.26 -9.89
CA GLU A 47 -12.84 -1.68 -9.92
C GLU A 47 -11.44 -1.90 -9.32
N ALA A 48 -10.47 -1.07 -9.70
CA ALA A 48 -9.12 -1.12 -9.15
C ALA A 48 -9.09 -0.85 -7.64
N ARG A 49 -9.85 0.14 -7.15
CA ARG A 49 -9.96 0.42 -5.72
C ARG A 49 -10.58 -0.74 -4.95
N GLU A 50 -11.70 -1.27 -5.43
CA GLU A 50 -12.34 -2.43 -4.80
C GLU A 50 -11.41 -3.64 -4.82
N TYR A 51 -10.76 -3.92 -5.95
CA TYR A 51 -9.78 -4.99 -6.06
C TYR A 51 -8.66 -4.83 -5.04
N PHE A 52 -8.09 -3.61 -4.93
CA PHE A 52 -7.01 -3.29 -4.01
C PHE A 52 -7.42 -3.50 -2.55
N ASP A 53 -8.56 -2.93 -2.14
CA ASP A 53 -9.03 -3.01 -0.75
C ASP A 53 -9.29 -4.48 -0.32
N PHE A 54 -9.87 -5.30 -1.20
CA PHE A 54 -10.18 -6.70 -0.88
C PHE A 54 -8.99 -7.65 -1.06
N ASN A 55 -8.28 -7.57 -2.18
CA ASN A 55 -7.27 -8.57 -2.57
C ASN A 55 -5.85 -8.21 -2.16
N VAL A 56 -5.58 -6.93 -1.91
CA VAL A 56 -4.23 -6.46 -1.55
C VAL A 56 -4.17 -6.12 -0.07
N VAL A 57 -5.00 -5.18 0.38
CA VAL A 57 -5.07 -4.80 1.79
C VAL A 57 -5.63 -5.95 2.64
N GLY A 58 -6.71 -6.58 2.17
CA GLY A 58 -7.36 -7.70 2.84
C GLY A 58 -6.56 -9.01 2.89
N ALA A 59 -5.51 -9.17 2.07
CA ALA A 59 -4.75 -10.42 1.99
C ALA A 59 -3.92 -10.74 3.24
N TRP A 60 -3.66 -9.74 4.11
CA TRP A 60 -2.89 -9.82 5.36
C TRP A 60 -2.18 -11.15 5.64
N VAL A 61 -0.86 -11.17 5.43
CA VAL A 61 -0.01 -12.37 5.53
C VAL A 61 0.89 -12.38 6.77
N GLY A 62 0.54 -11.59 7.79
CA GLY A 62 1.26 -11.50 9.07
C GLY A 62 1.92 -10.15 9.32
N GLU A 63 2.73 -10.07 10.37
CA GLU A 63 3.24 -8.80 10.90
C GLU A 63 4.14 -8.01 9.94
N CYS A 64 4.78 -8.70 9.00
CA CYS A 64 5.60 -8.08 7.95
C CYS A 64 4.79 -7.54 6.76
N THR A 65 3.45 -7.64 6.78
CA THR A 65 2.57 -7.13 5.71
C THR A 65 2.79 -5.62 5.55
N PRO A 66 2.96 -5.12 4.30
CA PRO A 66 3.13 -3.70 4.03
C PRO A 66 2.03 -2.80 4.62
N ILE A 67 2.35 -1.52 4.73
CA ILE A 67 1.39 -0.46 5.03
C ILE A 67 1.07 0.27 3.72
N PHE A 68 -0.21 0.58 3.53
CA PHE A 68 -0.70 1.35 2.38
C PHE A 68 -1.23 2.69 2.89
N CYS A 69 -0.80 3.78 2.25
CA CYS A 69 -1.11 5.14 2.67
C CYS A 69 -1.89 5.86 1.58
N ASP A 70 -3.09 6.33 1.89
CA ASP A 70 -3.85 7.23 1.01
C ASP A 70 -3.25 8.64 1.06
N GLY A 71 -3.29 9.38 -0.07
CA GLY A 71 -2.68 10.71 -0.21
C GLY A 71 -3.20 11.76 0.78
N ASP A 72 -4.41 11.58 1.32
CA ASP A 72 -5.00 12.47 2.34
C ASP A 72 -4.24 12.46 3.67
N CYS A 73 -3.41 11.43 3.92
CA CYS A 73 -2.56 11.35 5.12
C CYS A 73 -1.36 12.32 5.09
N PHE A 74 -1.05 12.96 3.96
CA PHE A 74 0.03 13.97 3.86
C PHE A 74 -0.50 15.41 3.75
N THR A 75 -1.70 15.69 4.26
CA THR A 75 -2.24 17.06 4.33
C THR A 75 -1.47 17.91 5.34
N GLY A 76 -0.27 18.37 4.95
CA GLY A 76 0.33 19.65 5.35
C GLY A 76 0.30 20.01 6.83
N VAL A 77 0.44 19.05 7.74
CA VAL A 77 0.79 19.36 9.12
C VAL A 77 2.31 19.33 9.23
N ASP A 78 2.89 20.51 9.02
CA ASP A 78 4.25 20.84 9.45
C ASP A 78 4.36 20.52 10.96
N TRP A 79 5.11 19.48 11.31
CA TRP A 79 5.55 19.20 12.68
C TRP A 79 6.95 19.76 12.92
#